data_AF-A0A956KDP6-F1
#
_entry.id   AF-A0A956KDP6-F1
#
_cell.length_a   1.000
_cell.length_b   1.000
_cell.length_c   1.000
_cell.angle_alpha   90.00
_cell.angle_beta   90.00
_cell.angle_gamma   90.00
#
_symmetry.space_group_name_H-M   'P 1'
#
loop_
_entity.id
_entity.type
_entity.pdbx_description
1 polymer ?
#
loop_
_entity_poly.entity_id
_entity_poly.type
_entity_poly.pdbx_seq_one_letter_code
_entity_poly.pdbx_strand_id
1 'polypeptide(L)'
;APQGAGGVIATYPYRFAPPVNTGLMPDPPQDFDDDGQVGEQGDDSYGFGAYPGQYGFLILSKYPILVDEVRCFQTFLWRDMPDALLPMHEDLTPFFSDDELAVFRLSSKNHCDVPVDVEGEVLHVLASHPTPPAFDGPEDRNGRRNHDEIRFWRDYVAEDPAESDYIVDDDGEFGGLGSDAPYVVVGDLNADPNDGESVDAAALSVLSGHRVNHTILPLSLGAVEASILQGGVNDAHIGSPGLDTADFGEPPGNLRVDYVLPSTAVERAGVFWPQELDAQASLLDVSDHRLVWADLLVSVPAPIPPRYTATPLDGRPETIRSQETNLGDLVVDAVLWEGKRSHMAAGAPEPVLALHNGGNIRNGTVIPVGEVSDGLIEQILKFDNHVVIVEDVTAATLRDLLEVAVADLPSDFNGAFAHVAGLRFTWDPLALPGARITQVTVLADPEVEVVIDGVLQPDAGPFDVATNDYEAMEGNADGWPLGAFSNIEVAPSIRQSLIDYIEHFPAKTVPKAQYPEGVHERIFEASP
;
A
#
# COMPACT_ATOMS: atom_id res chain seq x y z
N ALA A 1 -14.72 10.72 -33.54
CA ALA A 1 -13.55 11.60 -33.29
C ALA A 1 -12.35 11.02 -34.04
N PRO A 2 -11.46 11.84 -34.62
CA PRO A 2 -10.58 11.41 -35.70
C PRO A 2 -9.40 10.60 -35.13
N GLN A 3 -9.55 9.28 -35.09
CA GLN A 3 -8.39 8.40 -35.10
C GLN A 3 -7.63 8.67 -36.40
N GLY A 4 -6.38 9.11 -36.27
CA GLY A 4 -5.50 9.36 -37.41
C GLY A 4 -5.51 8.15 -38.37
N ALA A 5 -5.58 8.43 -39.66
CA ALA A 5 -5.70 7.42 -40.70
C ALA A 5 -4.59 6.35 -40.55
N GLY A 6 -4.95 5.16 -40.06
CA GLY A 6 -4.01 4.03 -39.89
C GLY A 6 -4.15 3.22 -38.59
N GLY A 7 -4.93 3.67 -37.60
CA GLY A 7 -5.17 2.92 -36.37
C GLY A 7 -6.02 1.65 -36.57
N VAL A 8 -5.68 0.57 -35.85
CA VAL A 8 -6.53 -0.63 -35.76
C VAL A 8 -7.78 -0.28 -34.94
N ILE A 9 -8.96 -0.55 -35.47
CA ILE A 9 -10.22 -0.31 -34.76
C ILE A 9 -10.29 -1.22 -33.53
N ALA A 10 -10.32 -0.62 -32.33
CA ALA A 10 -10.65 -1.35 -31.11
C ALA A 10 -12.12 -1.78 -31.17
N THR A 11 -12.38 -3.07 -30.96
CA THR A 11 -13.74 -3.64 -30.94
C THR A 11 -14.06 -4.11 -29.54
N TYR A 12 -15.20 -3.66 -28.99
CA TYR A 12 -15.72 -4.04 -27.69
C TYR A 12 -17.09 -4.71 -27.91
N PRO A 13 -17.14 -6.05 -28.09
CA PRO A 13 -18.37 -6.77 -28.40
C PRO A 13 -19.37 -6.80 -27.23
N TYR A 14 -18.90 -6.60 -25.99
CA TYR A 14 -19.73 -6.58 -24.79
C TYR A 14 -19.82 -5.16 -24.25
N ARG A 15 -21.01 -4.77 -23.81
CA ARG A 15 -21.30 -3.43 -23.30
C ARG A 15 -22.37 -3.50 -22.24
N PHE A 16 -22.23 -2.68 -21.21
CA PHE A 16 -23.21 -2.50 -20.16
C PHE A 16 -23.38 -1.01 -19.87
N ALA A 17 -24.62 -0.53 -19.91
CA ALA A 17 -25.00 0.85 -19.68
C ALA A 17 -26.03 0.86 -18.55
N PRO A 18 -25.62 1.10 -17.30
CA PRO A 18 -26.54 1.11 -16.18
C PRO A 18 -27.48 2.32 -16.23
N PRO A 19 -28.70 2.21 -15.67
CA PRO A 19 -29.50 3.39 -15.37
C PRO A 19 -28.76 4.28 -14.35
N VAL A 20 -29.01 5.59 -14.37
CA VAL A 20 -28.37 6.54 -13.45
C VAL A 20 -29.39 7.52 -12.88
N ASN A 21 -29.07 8.11 -11.73
CA ASN A 21 -29.92 9.05 -11.00
C ASN A 21 -29.88 10.49 -11.52
N THR A 22 -28.92 10.83 -12.39
CA THR A 22 -28.78 12.17 -12.95
C THR A 22 -30.00 12.58 -13.77
N GLY A 23 -30.60 13.71 -13.39
CA GLY A 23 -31.81 14.26 -13.99
C GLY A 23 -33.07 13.43 -13.77
N LEU A 24 -33.02 12.38 -12.94
CA LEU A 24 -34.20 11.59 -12.57
C LEU A 24 -34.92 12.25 -11.39
N MET A 25 -36.17 12.64 -11.60
CA MET A 25 -36.99 13.29 -10.57
C MET A 25 -37.64 12.28 -9.63
N PRO A 26 -37.80 12.61 -8.33
CA PRO A 26 -38.64 11.83 -7.41
C PRO A 26 -40.13 11.98 -7.77
N ASP A 27 -40.92 10.96 -7.39
CA ASP A 27 -42.39 10.99 -7.47
C ASP A 27 -42.98 10.56 -6.11
N PRO A 28 -43.64 11.47 -5.35
CA PRO A 28 -43.91 12.86 -5.69
C PRO A 28 -42.65 13.74 -5.66
N PRO A 29 -42.66 14.92 -6.32
CA PRO A 29 -41.56 15.89 -6.27
C PRO A 29 -41.19 16.26 -4.83
N GLN A 30 -39.88 16.43 -4.60
CA GLN A 30 -39.27 16.84 -3.34
C GLN A 30 -38.43 18.11 -3.56
N ASP A 31 -38.08 18.79 -2.48
CA ASP A 31 -37.18 19.95 -2.44
C ASP A 31 -35.81 19.44 -1.96
N PHE A 32 -34.95 19.01 -2.89
CA PHE A 32 -33.66 18.40 -2.50
C PHE A 32 -32.54 19.42 -2.32
N ASP A 33 -32.70 20.66 -2.77
CA ASP A 33 -31.75 21.75 -2.59
C ASP A 33 -32.14 22.77 -1.50
N ASP A 34 -33.29 22.57 -0.85
CA ASP A 34 -33.83 23.38 0.26
C ASP A 34 -34.02 24.86 -0.12
N ASP A 35 -34.48 25.12 -1.35
CA ASP A 35 -34.75 26.47 -1.85
C ASP A 35 -36.20 26.92 -1.61
N GLY A 36 -37.07 26.01 -1.17
CA GLY A 36 -38.49 26.20 -0.89
C GLY A 36 -39.41 26.00 -2.10
N GLN A 37 -38.90 25.55 -3.24
CA GLN A 37 -39.63 25.08 -4.42
C GLN A 37 -39.54 23.55 -4.54
N VAL A 38 -40.44 22.96 -5.33
CA VAL A 38 -40.38 21.53 -5.62
C VAL A 38 -40.48 21.30 -7.12
N GLY A 39 -39.70 20.33 -7.60
CA GLY A 39 -39.76 19.85 -8.97
C GLY A 39 -38.87 20.64 -9.95
N GLU A 40 -37.85 21.34 -9.47
CA GLU A 40 -36.83 21.98 -10.31
C GLU A 40 -35.89 20.93 -10.93
N GLN A 41 -35.93 20.80 -12.26
CA GLN A 41 -35.09 19.84 -12.98
C GLN A 41 -33.61 20.22 -12.82
N GLY A 42 -32.80 19.28 -12.32
CA GLY A 42 -31.42 19.55 -11.94
C GLY A 42 -31.28 19.38 -10.45
N ASP A 43 -31.54 20.44 -9.70
CA ASP A 43 -31.28 20.51 -8.26
C ASP A 43 -32.23 19.63 -7.42
N ASP A 44 -33.48 19.41 -7.86
CA ASP A 44 -34.43 18.47 -7.24
C ASP A 44 -34.40 17.05 -7.84
N SER A 45 -33.43 16.76 -8.70
CA SER A 45 -33.22 15.39 -9.20
C SER A 45 -32.43 14.57 -8.18
N TYR A 46 -32.57 13.23 -8.21
CA TYR A 46 -31.78 12.35 -7.34
C TYR A 46 -30.25 12.54 -7.52
N GLY A 47 -29.81 12.88 -8.73
CA GLY A 47 -28.52 13.50 -9.00
C GLY A 47 -28.69 14.63 -10.01
N PHE A 48 -27.82 15.64 -9.95
CA PHE A 48 -27.92 16.80 -10.82
C PHE A 48 -27.89 16.42 -12.31
N GLY A 49 -28.87 16.91 -13.07
CA GLY A 49 -28.95 16.74 -14.51
C GLY A 49 -30.17 17.41 -15.12
N ALA A 50 -29.99 18.00 -16.31
CA ALA A 50 -31.05 18.65 -17.08
C ALA A 50 -32.03 17.65 -17.72
N TYR A 51 -31.66 16.37 -17.80
CA TYR A 51 -32.53 15.28 -18.27
C TYR A 51 -32.03 13.92 -17.75
N PRO A 52 -32.92 12.91 -17.65
CA PRO A 52 -32.55 11.57 -17.22
C PRO A 52 -31.41 10.96 -18.04
N GLY A 53 -30.32 10.58 -17.37
CA GLY A 53 -29.17 9.91 -18.00
C GLY A 53 -27.99 10.81 -18.35
N GLN A 54 -28.08 12.12 -18.15
CA GLN A 54 -26.95 13.04 -18.38
C GLN A 54 -25.74 12.65 -17.50
N TYR A 55 -24.51 12.72 -18.01
CA TYR A 55 -23.29 12.31 -17.26
C TYR A 55 -23.23 10.82 -16.84
N GLY A 56 -24.14 9.98 -17.33
CA GLY A 56 -24.06 8.54 -17.12
C GLY A 56 -22.81 7.93 -17.78
N PHE A 57 -22.46 6.72 -17.37
CA PHE A 57 -21.26 6.01 -17.84
C PHE A 57 -21.62 4.75 -18.65
N LEU A 58 -20.64 4.27 -19.41
CA LEU A 58 -20.74 3.08 -20.25
C LEU A 58 -19.54 2.19 -19.99
N ILE A 59 -19.79 0.91 -19.70
CA ILE A 59 -18.75 -0.10 -19.59
C ILE A 59 -18.64 -0.81 -20.94
N LEU A 60 -17.44 -0.84 -21.49
CA LEU A 60 -17.10 -1.51 -22.74
C LEU A 60 -16.06 -2.60 -22.46
N SER A 61 -16.33 -3.83 -22.90
CA SER A 61 -15.44 -4.95 -22.66
C SER A 61 -15.14 -5.76 -23.92
N LYS A 62 -13.90 -6.24 -23.99
CA LYS A 62 -13.47 -7.27 -24.96
C LYS A 62 -13.90 -8.67 -24.54
N TYR A 63 -14.16 -8.85 -23.25
CA TYR A 63 -14.51 -10.11 -22.59
C TYR A 63 -15.98 -10.13 -22.18
N PRO A 64 -16.62 -11.31 -22.10
CA PRO A 64 -18.02 -11.42 -21.70
C PRO A 64 -18.31 -10.71 -20.37
N ILE A 65 -19.38 -9.92 -20.34
CA ILE A 65 -19.96 -9.41 -19.10
C ILE A 65 -21.01 -10.42 -18.65
N LEU A 66 -20.94 -10.85 -17.39
CA LEU A 66 -21.92 -11.77 -16.78
C LEU A 66 -23.14 -10.96 -16.34
N VAL A 67 -23.96 -10.54 -17.31
CA VAL A 67 -25.05 -9.56 -17.10
C VAL A 67 -26.05 -10.00 -16.03
N ASP A 68 -26.32 -11.30 -15.92
CA ASP A 68 -27.27 -11.85 -14.94
C ASP A 68 -26.73 -11.83 -13.49
N GLU A 69 -25.44 -11.51 -13.30
CA GLU A 69 -24.76 -11.41 -12.01
C GLU A 69 -24.38 -9.96 -11.66
N VAL A 70 -24.79 -8.99 -12.48
CA VAL A 70 -24.53 -7.57 -12.22
C VAL A 70 -25.38 -7.10 -11.05
N ARG A 71 -24.73 -6.47 -10.07
CA ARG A 71 -25.41 -5.77 -8.97
C ARG A 71 -25.26 -4.27 -9.16
N CYS A 72 -26.35 -3.54 -9.09
CA CYS A 72 -26.33 -2.07 -9.08
C CYS A 72 -27.06 -1.55 -7.85
N PHE A 73 -26.66 -0.36 -7.41
CA PHE A 73 -27.13 0.27 -6.19
C PHE A 73 -27.67 1.66 -6.51
N GLN A 74 -28.49 1.74 -7.57
CA GLN A 74 -29.06 3.00 -8.01
C GLN A 74 -29.99 3.56 -6.94
N THR A 75 -30.79 2.70 -6.31
CA THR A 75 -31.88 3.07 -5.41
C THR A 75 -31.53 3.01 -3.93
N PHE A 76 -30.29 2.60 -3.60
CA PHE A 76 -29.79 2.58 -2.23
C PHE A 76 -29.88 3.97 -1.58
N LEU A 77 -30.50 4.06 -0.39
CA LEU A 77 -30.79 5.32 0.30
C LEU A 77 -29.60 5.80 1.11
N TRP A 78 -29.33 7.11 1.09
CA TRP A 78 -28.19 7.67 1.84
C TRP A 78 -28.34 7.46 3.35
N ARG A 79 -29.55 7.63 3.88
CA ARG A 79 -29.88 7.39 5.31
C ARG A 79 -29.66 5.96 5.80
N ASP A 80 -29.62 4.98 4.90
CA ASP A 80 -29.49 3.58 5.29
C ASP A 80 -28.02 3.19 5.51
N MET A 81 -27.10 4.10 5.18
CA MET A 81 -25.68 3.96 5.48
C MET A 81 -25.40 4.25 6.97
N PRO A 82 -24.70 3.35 7.70
CA PRO A 82 -24.33 3.58 9.09
C PRO A 82 -23.44 4.81 9.25
N ASP A 83 -23.80 5.68 10.19
CA ASP A 83 -23.10 6.94 10.44
C ASP A 83 -22.93 7.79 9.16
N ALA A 84 -23.94 7.81 8.30
CA ALA A 84 -23.98 8.64 7.10
C ALA A 84 -23.66 10.10 7.43
N LEU A 85 -22.83 10.72 6.60
CA LEU A 85 -22.37 12.09 6.75
C LEU A 85 -23.41 13.08 6.23
N LEU A 86 -24.65 13.00 6.73
CA LEU A 86 -25.77 13.82 6.25
C LEU A 86 -25.52 15.33 6.49
N PRO A 87 -25.87 16.19 5.53
CA PRO A 87 -25.67 17.64 5.65
C PRO A 87 -26.57 18.26 6.72
N MET A 88 -26.07 19.35 7.31
CA MET A 88 -26.77 20.18 8.29
C MET A 88 -26.63 21.65 7.91
N HIS A 89 -27.62 22.46 8.26
CA HIS A 89 -27.49 23.91 8.21
C HIS A 89 -26.49 24.43 9.25
N GLU A 90 -26.06 25.68 9.11
CA GLU A 90 -25.14 26.34 10.06
C GLU A 90 -25.67 26.36 11.51
N ASP A 91 -26.99 26.34 11.70
CA ASP A 91 -27.63 26.30 13.01
C ASP A 91 -27.81 24.87 13.59
N LEU A 92 -27.23 23.87 12.92
CA LEU A 92 -27.26 22.44 13.26
C LEU A 92 -28.63 21.78 13.12
N THR A 93 -29.55 22.39 12.36
CA THR A 93 -30.77 21.71 11.93
C THR A 93 -30.49 20.80 10.71
N PRO A 94 -31.20 19.67 10.57
CA PRO A 94 -31.03 18.79 9.41
C PRO A 94 -31.35 19.51 8.10
N PHE A 95 -30.52 19.30 7.07
CA PHE A 95 -30.73 19.87 5.74
C PHE A 95 -31.93 19.24 5.03
N PHE A 96 -32.06 17.91 5.08
CA PHE A 96 -33.22 17.22 4.55
C PHE A 96 -34.29 17.05 5.63
N SER A 97 -35.56 17.20 5.23
CA SER A 97 -36.69 16.71 6.02
C SER A 97 -36.70 15.18 6.08
N ASP A 98 -37.44 14.62 7.05
CA ASP A 98 -37.61 13.18 7.19
C ASP A 98 -38.23 12.53 5.93
N ASP A 99 -39.10 13.25 5.22
CA ASP A 99 -39.79 12.76 4.02
C ASP A 99 -38.86 12.76 2.79
N GLU A 100 -38.05 13.81 2.59
CA GLU A 100 -37.01 13.84 1.55
C GLU A 100 -35.98 12.74 1.77
N LEU A 101 -35.46 12.64 2.99
CA LEU A 101 -34.42 11.69 3.33
C LEU A 101 -34.90 10.24 3.22
N ALA A 102 -36.21 9.98 3.39
CA ALA A 102 -36.80 8.66 3.19
C ALA A 102 -36.75 8.17 1.72
N VAL A 103 -36.50 9.05 0.75
CA VAL A 103 -36.42 8.70 -0.67
C VAL A 103 -35.09 9.07 -1.31
N PHE A 104 -34.27 9.92 -0.68
CA PHE A 104 -33.02 10.39 -1.26
C PHE A 104 -31.95 9.28 -1.34
N ARG A 105 -31.42 9.10 -2.55
CA ARG A 105 -30.51 8.01 -2.91
C ARG A 105 -29.07 8.42 -2.67
N LEU A 106 -28.21 7.50 -2.23
CA LEU A 106 -26.78 7.76 -2.06
C LEU A 106 -26.12 8.09 -3.40
N SER A 107 -26.26 7.19 -4.38
CA SER A 107 -25.65 7.33 -5.70
C SER A 107 -26.16 8.56 -6.47
N SER A 108 -25.29 9.47 -6.87
CA SER A 108 -25.60 10.61 -7.77
C SER A 108 -25.80 10.12 -9.20
N LYS A 109 -24.98 9.18 -9.65
CA LYS A 109 -25.15 8.46 -10.93
C LYS A 109 -25.57 7.03 -10.64
N ASN A 110 -24.61 6.15 -10.36
CA ASN A 110 -24.84 4.77 -9.91
C ASN A 110 -23.54 4.17 -9.34
N HIS A 111 -23.67 3.13 -8.53
CA HIS A 111 -22.62 2.16 -8.19
C HIS A 111 -23.03 0.83 -8.82
N CYS A 112 -22.16 0.20 -9.60
CA CYS A 112 -22.43 -1.12 -10.15
C CYS A 112 -21.21 -2.04 -10.02
N ASP A 113 -21.42 -3.22 -9.46
CA ASP A 113 -20.52 -4.36 -9.50
C ASP A 113 -20.79 -5.17 -10.78
N VAL A 114 -19.85 -5.14 -11.71
CA VAL A 114 -20.00 -5.73 -13.04
C VAL A 114 -18.98 -6.85 -13.24
N PRO A 115 -19.37 -8.12 -13.02
CA PRO A 115 -18.50 -9.26 -13.24
C PRO A 115 -18.17 -9.47 -14.73
N VAL A 116 -16.88 -9.60 -15.04
CA VAL A 116 -16.35 -9.82 -16.38
C VAL A 116 -15.56 -11.12 -16.41
N ASP A 117 -15.92 -12.04 -17.32
CA ASP A 117 -15.23 -13.33 -17.52
C ASP A 117 -14.00 -13.14 -18.42
N VAL A 118 -12.83 -13.04 -17.81
CA VAL A 118 -11.53 -12.95 -18.49
C VAL A 118 -10.94 -14.35 -18.60
N GLU A 119 -11.26 -15.02 -19.71
CA GLU A 119 -10.71 -16.33 -20.06
C GLU A 119 -10.96 -17.45 -19.02
N GLY A 120 -12.08 -17.39 -18.32
CA GLY A 120 -12.50 -18.35 -17.29
C GLY A 120 -12.34 -17.84 -15.85
N GLU A 121 -11.71 -16.68 -15.67
CA GLU A 121 -11.56 -16.01 -14.38
C GLU A 121 -12.48 -14.78 -14.30
N VAL A 122 -13.25 -14.65 -13.22
CA VAL A 122 -14.19 -13.52 -13.06
C VAL A 122 -13.50 -12.38 -12.35
N LEU A 123 -13.41 -11.21 -13.00
CA LEU A 123 -12.99 -9.95 -12.41
C LEU A 123 -14.21 -9.05 -12.20
N HIS A 124 -14.40 -8.58 -10.97
CA HIS A 124 -15.46 -7.63 -10.62
C HIS A 124 -15.02 -6.20 -10.94
N VAL A 125 -15.69 -5.57 -11.91
CA VAL A 125 -15.48 -4.15 -12.24
C VAL A 125 -16.45 -3.32 -11.41
N LEU A 126 -15.95 -2.71 -10.33
CA LEU A 126 -16.73 -1.86 -9.43
C LEU A 126 -16.73 -0.44 -9.99
N ALA A 127 -17.78 -0.10 -10.73
CA ALA A 127 -17.86 1.14 -11.48
C ALA A 127 -18.78 2.16 -10.81
N SER A 128 -18.28 3.38 -10.62
CA SER A 128 -19.09 4.50 -10.11
C SER A 128 -18.66 5.83 -10.70
N HIS A 129 -19.55 6.80 -10.63
CA HIS A 129 -19.27 8.20 -10.92
C HIS A 129 -19.99 9.05 -9.86
N PRO A 130 -19.37 9.27 -8.69
CA PRO A 130 -19.92 10.06 -7.61
C PRO A 130 -20.24 11.51 -8.00
N THR A 131 -20.84 12.26 -7.09
CA THR A 131 -21.03 13.70 -7.24
C THR A 131 -19.70 14.44 -7.10
N PRO A 132 -19.43 15.51 -7.88
CA PRO A 132 -18.32 16.42 -7.61
C PRO A 132 -18.48 17.06 -6.22
N PRO A 133 -17.43 17.15 -5.38
CA PRO A 133 -17.49 17.65 -4.01
C PRO A 133 -17.47 19.19 -3.95
N ALA A 134 -18.21 19.84 -4.86
CA ALA A 134 -18.24 21.28 -5.03
C ALA A 134 -19.62 21.72 -5.54
N PHE A 135 -19.80 23.02 -5.79
CA PHE A 135 -21.02 23.61 -6.36
C PHE A 135 -22.25 23.60 -5.42
N ASP A 136 -22.02 23.84 -4.14
CA ASP A 136 -23.04 23.87 -3.08
C ASP A 136 -22.74 24.95 -2.01
N GLY A 137 -23.59 25.02 -0.98
CA GLY A 137 -23.50 25.99 0.10
C GLY A 137 -22.70 25.51 1.32
N PRO A 138 -22.73 26.27 2.44
CA PRO A 138 -22.00 25.96 3.67
C PRO A 138 -22.35 24.60 4.30
N GLU A 139 -23.47 23.99 3.93
CA GLU A 139 -23.87 22.64 4.33
C GLU A 139 -22.96 21.54 3.78
N ASP A 140 -22.24 21.81 2.68
CA ASP A 140 -21.32 20.90 2.00
C ASP A 140 -21.99 19.56 1.63
N ARG A 141 -23.18 19.66 1.03
CA ARG A 141 -24.01 18.49 0.66
C ARG A 141 -23.25 17.57 -0.28
N ASN A 142 -22.60 18.13 -1.29
CA ASN A 142 -21.91 17.40 -2.33
C ASN A 142 -20.58 16.81 -1.84
N GLY A 143 -19.78 17.54 -1.07
CA GLY A 143 -18.54 16.99 -0.50
C GLY A 143 -18.81 15.84 0.47
N ARG A 144 -19.85 15.97 1.30
CA ARG A 144 -20.29 14.89 2.20
C ARG A 144 -20.88 13.70 1.46
N ARG A 145 -21.68 13.93 0.42
CA ARG A 145 -22.25 12.85 -0.40
C ARG A 145 -21.15 12.12 -1.16
N ASN A 146 -20.20 12.85 -1.77
CA ASN A 146 -19.04 12.28 -2.44
C ASN A 146 -18.24 11.38 -1.49
N HIS A 147 -18.02 11.83 -0.25
CA HIS A 147 -17.38 11.02 0.78
C HIS A 147 -18.09 9.67 0.98
N ASP A 148 -19.41 9.69 1.19
CA ASP A 148 -20.16 8.46 1.45
C ASP A 148 -20.33 7.58 0.21
N GLU A 149 -20.40 8.16 -0.99
CA GLU A 149 -20.35 7.41 -2.26
C GLU A 149 -19.01 6.68 -2.42
N ILE A 150 -17.89 7.30 -2.04
CA ILE A 150 -16.57 6.66 -2.11
C ILE A 150 -16.42 5.61 -1.01
N ARG A 151 -16.84 5.93 0.22
CA ARG A 151 -16.84 5.00 1.36
C ARG A 151 -17.68 3.75 1.06
N PHE A 152 -18.76 3.87 0.29
CA PHE A 152 -19.57 2.73 -0.12
C PHE A 152 -18.72 1.58 -0.68
N TRP A 153 -17.75 1.88 -1.56
CA TRP A 153 -16.88 0.84 -2.11
C TRP A 153 -15.92 0.24 -1.09
N ARG A 154 -15.40 1.04 -0.16
CA ARG A 154 -14.58 0.54 0.94
C ARG A 154 -15.36 -0.49 1.75
N ASP A 155 -16.60 -0.16 2.12
CA ASP A 155 -17.47 -1.02 2.92
C ASP A 155 -17.88 -2.26 2.10
N TYR A 156 -18.20 -2.10 0.81
CA TYR A 156 -18.58 -3.20 -0.09
C TYR A 156 -17.50 -4.28 -0.26
N VAL A 157 -16.22 -3.93 -0.20
CA VAL A 157 -15.10 -4.88 -0.38
C VAL A 157 -14.40 -5.26 0.93
N ALA A 158 -14.96 -4.86 2.06
CA ALA A 158 -14.41 -5.14 3.38
C ALA A 158 -14.29 -6.64 3.66
N GLU A 159 -13.25 -7.03 4.39
CA GLU A 159 -13.05 -8.43 4.79
C GLU A 159 -14.04 -8.89 5.87
N ASP A 160 -14.43 -7.98 6.78
CA ASP A 160 -15.47 -8.24 7.77
C ASP A 160 -16.85 -8.06 7.12
N PRO A 161 -17.66 -9.12 6.97
CA PRO A 161 -19.00 -9.01 6.39
C PRO A 161 -19.92 -8.07 7.18
N ALA A 162 -19.64 -7.80 8.47
CA ALA A 162 -20.40 -6.84 9.27
C ALA A 162 -20.25 -5.39 8.77
N GLU A 163 -19.19 -5.07 8.02
CA GLU A 163 -19.03 -3.74 7.41
C GLU A 163 -19.90 -3.55 6.17
N SER A 164 -20.38 -4.63 5.53
CA SER A 164 -21.19 -4.57 4.30
C SER A 164 -22.62 -5.07 4.47
N ASP A 165 -23.03 -5.49 5.67
CA ASP A 165 -24.32 -6.14 5.92
C ASP A 165 -25.54 -5.22 5.69
N TYR A 166 -25.32 -3.91 5.73
CA TYR A 166 -26.32 -2.87 5.48
C TYR A 166 -26.53 -2.60 3.97
N ILE A 167 -25.59 -3.02 3.13
CA ILE A 167 -25.62 -2.77 1.69
C ILE A 167 -26.66 -3.70 1.07
N VAL A 168 -27.60 -3.12 0.32
CA VAL A 168 -28.62 -3.84 -0.44
C VAL A 168 -28.66 -3.30 -1.87
N ASP A 169 -28.65 -4.20 -2.85
CA ASP A 169 -28.76 -3.82 -4.26
C ASP A 169 -30.21 -3.57 -4.71
N ASP A 170 -30.36 -3.15 -5.96
CA ASP A 170 -31.66 -2.83 -6.56
C ASP A 170 -32.59 -4.05 -6.70
N ASP A 171 -32.07 -5.28 -6.62
CA ASP A 171 -32.83 -6.54 -6.64
C ASP A 171 -33.14 -7.07 -5.23
N GLY A 172 -32.65 -6.40 -4.19
CA GLY A 172 -32.91 -6.71 -2.78
C GLY A 172 -31.93 -7.72 -2.16
N GLU A 173 -30.78 -7.98 -2.79
CA GLU A 173 -29.72 -8.82 -2.25
C GLU A 173 -28.78 -8.02 -1.35
N PHE A 174 -28.57 -8.54 -0.14
CA PHE A 174 -27.77 -7.91 0.91
C PHE A 174 -26.33 -8.40 0.89
N GLY A 175 -25.40 -7.53 1.34
CA GLY A 175 -24.00 -7.85 1.60
C GLY A 175 -23.03 -7.36 0.52
N GLY A 176 -21.76 -7.36 0.87
CA GLY A 176 -20.64 -6.96 0.03
C GLY A 176 -20.09 -8.06 -0.89
N LEU A 177 -19.00 -7.73 -1.57
CA LEU A 177 -18.23 -8.66 -2.38
C LEU A 177 -17.43 -9.61 -1.47
N GLY A 178 -17.36 -10.89 -1.85
CA GLY A 178 -16.59 -11.88 -1.11
C GLY A 178 -15.10 -11.52 -0.96
N SER A 179 -14.51 -11.85 0.20
CA SER A 179 -13.10 -11.56 0.54
C SER A 179 -12.07 -12.13 -0.44
N ASP A 180 -12.45 -13.12 -1.24
CA ASP A 180 -11.54 -13.80 -2.18
C ASP A 180 -11.75 -13.35 -3.63
N ALA A 181 -12.82 -12.60 -3.93
CA ALA A 181 -13.16 -12.22 -5.30
C ALA A 181 -12.26 -11.08 -5.79
N PRO A 182 -11.59 -11.21 -6.94
CA PRO A 182 -10.78 -10.13 -7.49
C PRO A 182 -11.69 -9.04 -8.04
N TYR A 183 -11.34 -7.80 -7.71
CA TYR A 183 -12.03 -6.61 -8.17
C TYR A 183 -11.08 -5.52 -8.63
N VAL A 184 -11.61 -4.58 -9.39
CA VAL A 184 -11.01 -3.29 -9.69
C VAL A 184 -12.07 -2.19 -9.54
N VAL A 185 -11.81 -1.21 -8.68
CA VAL A 185 -12.64 0.01 -8.61
C VAL A 185 -12.22 0.92 -9.75
N VAL A 186 -13.19 1.33 -10.57
CA VAL A 186 -12.97 2.19 -11.73
C VAL A 186 -13.97 3.33 -11.77
N GLY A 187 -13.52 4.53 -12.10
CA GLY A 187 -14.42 5.65 -12.32
C GLY A 187 -13.79 7.01 -12.10
N ASP A 188 -14.55 8.03 -12.50
CA ASP A 188 -14.35 9.40 -12.05
C ASP A 188 -14.95 9.51 -10.64
N LEU A 189 -14.11 9.33 -9.63
CA LEU A 189 -14.51 9.42 -8.23
C LEU A 189 -14.66 10.87 -7.76
N ASN A 190 -14.27 11.85 -8.57
CA ASN A 190 -14.32 13.27 -8.26
C ASN A 190 -13.62 13.66 -6.95
N ALA A 191 -12.65 12.88 -6.48
CA ALA A 191 -12.01 13.13 -5.21
C ALA A 191 -10.51 13.06 -5.33
N ASP A 192 -9.86 14.20 -5.13
CA ASP A 192 -8.41 14.26 -4.99
C ASP A 192 -8.03 14.04 -3.51
N PRO A 193 -7.02 13.22 -3.20
CA PRO A 193 -6.63 12.91 -1.83
C PRO A 193 -5.93 14.08 -1.09
N ASN A 194 -5.47 15.12 -1.78
CA ASN A 194 -4.66 16.19 -1.19
C ASN A 194 -5.08 17.62 -1.58
N ASP A 195 -5.49 17.84 -2.83
CA ASP A 195 -5.57 19.16 -3.46
C ASP A 195 -7.01 19.59 -3.82
N GLY A 196 -7.97 18.67 -3.73
CA GLY A 196 -9.39 18.92 -4.03
C GLY A 196 -10.23 19.37 -2.83
N GLU A 197 -11.52 19.55 -3.05
CA GLU A 197 -12.50 19.99 -2.04
C GLU A 197 -13.20 18.82 -1.30
N SER A 198 -12.75 17.58 -1.49
CA SER A 198 -13.36 16.41 -0.83
C SER A 198 -13.25 16.47 0.70
N VAL A 199 -14.35 16.15 1.37
CA VAL A 199 -14.41 16.05 2.83
C VAL A 199 -13.61 14.86 3.35
N ASP A 200 -12.90 15.06 4.47
CA ASP A 200 -12.13 14.04 5.20
C ASP A 200 -11.20 13.21 4.32
N ALA A 201 -10.71 13.82 3.23
CA ALA A 201 -9.91 13.15 2.21
C ALA A 201 -10.56 11.85 1.72
N ALA A 202 -11.84 11.89 1.34
CA ALA A 202 -12.65 10.76 0.88
C ALA A 202 -11.89 9.74 -0.01
N ALA A 203 -11.10 10.22 -0.97
CA ALA A 203 -10.26 9.36 -1.82
C ALA A 203 -9.30 8.45 -1.03
N LEU A 204 -8.74 8.92 0.09
CA LEU A 204 -7.90 8.13 0.98
C LEU A 204 -8.63 6.93 1.58
N SER A 205 -9.96 6.97 1.72
CA SER A 205 -10.73 5.87 2.32
C SER A 205 -10.72 4.60 1.46
N VAL A 206 -10.79 4.75 0.13
CA VAL A 206 -10.65 3.63 -0.81
C VAL A 206 -9.17 3.33 -1.09
N LEU A 207 -8.30 4.35 -1.13
CA LEU A 207 -6.85 4.16 -1.27
C LEU A 207 -6.17 3.55 -0.04
N SER A 208 -6.85 3.45 1.09
CA SER A 208 -6.34 2.77 2.30
C SER A 208 -7.15 1.51 2.63
N GLY A 209 -8.03 1.09 1.70
CA GLY A 209 -8.90 -0.07 1.89
C GLY A 209 -8.11 -1.38 1.93
N HIS A 210 -8.62 -2.33 2.72
CA HIS A 210 -7.93 -3.57 3.13
C HIS A 210 -7.37 -4.45 2.01
N ARG A 211 -7.77 -4.22 0.75
CA ARG A 211 -7.41 -5.09 -0.38
C ARG A 211 -6.99 -4.34 -1.65
N VAL A 212 -6.84 -3.01 -1.61
CA VAL A 212 -6.40 -2.26 -2.79
C VAL A 212 -4.88 -2.36 -2.94
N ASN A 213 -4.43 -2.72 -4.14
CA ASN A 213 -3.01 -2.84 -4.46
C ASN A 213 -2.45 -1.49 -4.92
N HIS A 214 -1.47 -0.98 -4.17
CA HIS A 214 -0.80 0.30 -4.44
C HIS A 214 0.66 0.15 -4.88
N THR A 215 1.10 -1.05 -5.22
CA THR A 215 2.51 -1.31 -5.58
C THR A 215 2.94 -0.56 -6.83
N ILE A 216 2.03 -0.34 -7.78
CA ILE A 216 2.28 0.46 -8.99
C ILE A 216 1.18 1.51 -9.11
N LEU A 217 1.58 2.78 -9.04
CA LEU A 217 0.69 3.93 -9.21
C LEU A 217 0.67 4.39 -10.69
N PRO A 218 -0.47 4.83 -11.22
CA PRO A 218 -0.56 5.36 -12.57
C PRO A 218 0.09 6.74 -12.65
N LEU A 219 1.36 6.80 -13.04
CA LEU A 219 2.11 8.06 -13.18
C LEU A 219 2.11 8.56 -14.64
N SER A 220 2.25 9.87 -14.81
CA SER A 220 2.52 10.50 -16.11
C SER A 220 3.50 11.66 -16.03
N LEU A 221 4.49 11.65 -16.93
CA LEU A 221 5.41 12.77 -17.10
C LEU A 221 4.75 13.98 -17.77
N GLY A 222 3.73 13.78 -18.61
CA GLY A 222 3.01 14.91 -19.21
C GLY A 222 2.09 15.62 -18.23
N ALA A 223 1.61 14.94 -17.18
CA ALA A 223 0.90 15.59 -16.07
C ALA A 223 1.84 16.52 -15.29
N VAL A 224 3.06 16.05 -14.98
CA VAL A 224 4.13 16.88 -14.38
C VAL A 224 4.47 18.08 -15.28
N GLU A 225 4.63 17.87 -16.58
CA GLU A 225 4.91 18.95 -17.53
C GLU A 225 3.77 19.97 -17.60
N ALA A 226 2.52 19.51 -17.66
CA ALA A 226 1.34 20.38 -17.68
C ALA A 226 1.26 21.25 -16.42
N SER A 227 1.41 20.64 -15.24
CA SER A 227 1.45 21.35 -13.95
C SER A 227 2.53 22.45 -13.94
N ILE A 228 3.76 22.14 -14.37
CA ILE A 228 4.86 23.11 -14.43
C ILE A 228 4.59 24.26 -15.43
N LEU A 229 4.05 23.94 -16.61
CA LEU A 229 3.81 24.94 -17.66
C LEU A 229 2.64 25.87 -17.32
N GLN A 230 1.62 25.35 -16.64
CA GLN A 230 0.49 26.15 -16.17
C GLN A 230 0.86 27.02 -14.98
N GLY A 231 1.63 26.49 -14.03
CA GLY A 231 1.94 27.16 -12.76
C GLY A 231 0.67 27.49 -11.99
N GLY A 232 0.64 28.61 -11.28
CA GLY A 232 -0.61 29.15 -10.72
C GLY A 232 -1.06 28.39 -9.48
N VAL A 233 -2.31 27.92 -9.45
CA VAL A 233 -2.82 27.08 -8.35
C VAL A 233 -2.06 25.76 -8.25
N ASN A 234 -1.58 25.24 -9.39
CA ASN A 234 -0.76 24.02 -9.43
C ASN A 234 0.56 24.17 -8.65
N ASP A 235 1.14 25.38 -8.56
CA ASP A 235 2.36 25.63 -7.77
C ASP A 235 2.11 25.52 -6.25
N ALA A 236 0.84 25.58 -5.83
CA ALA A 236 0.41 25.47 -4.45
C ALA A 236 -0.10 24.06 -4.07
N HIS A 237 -0.29 23.17 -5.06
CA HIS A 237 -0.69 21.79 -4.82
C HIS A 237 0.41 21.02 -4.07
N ILE A 238 0.01 20.15 -3.16
CA ILE A 238 0.89 19.32 -2.32
C ILE A 238 0.93 17.87 -2.79
N GLY A 239 -0.06 17.42 -3.57
CA GLY A 239 -0.06 16.13 -4.24
C GLY A 239 1.04 16.04 -5.30
N SER A 240 1.40 14.80 -5.68
CA SER A 240 2.36 14.63 -6.76
C SER A 240 1.66 14.89 -8.10
N PRO A 241 2.09 15.89 -8.90
CA PRO A 241 1.44 16.20 -10.18
C PRO A 241 1.57 15.07 -11.19
N GLY A 242 2.46 14.11 -10.96
CA GLY A 242 2.54 12.90 -11.77
C GLY A 242 1.34 11.98 -11.64
N LEU A 243 0.51 12.15 -10.61
CA LEU A 243 -0.69 11.35 -10.34
C LEU A 243 -1.98 12.04 -10.81
N ASP A 244 -1.91 13.27 -11.32
CA ASP A 244 -3.07 14.00 -11.79
C ASP A 244 -3.71 13.30 -12.99
N THR A 245 -5.03 13.31 -13.04
CA THR A 245 -5.83 12.63 -14.06
C THR A 245 -6.77 13.55 -14.80
N ALA A 246 -6.93 14.79 -14.34
CA ALA A 246 -7.72 15.82 -15.00
C ALA A 246 -7.05 17.19 -14.90
N ASP A 247 -7.41 18.06 -15.84
CA ASP A 247 -7.01 19.46 -15.93
C ASP A 247 -8.28 20.33 -16.01
N PHE A 248 -8.59 21.03 -14.93
CA PHE A 248 -9.75 21.90 -14.83
C PHE A 248 -9.44 23.38 -15.06
N GLY A 249 -8.19 23.72 -15.43
CA GLY A 249 -7.74 25.11 -15.53
C GLY A 249 -7.68 25.83 -14.18
N GLU A 250 -7.60 27.16 -14.20
CA GLU A 250 -7.32 27.96 -12.99
C GLU A 250 -8.55 28.69 -12.42
N PRO A 251 -8.94 28.47 -11.14
CA PRO A 251 -8.85 27.25 -10.30
C PRO A 251 -9.89 26.17 -10.70
N PRO A 252 -9.77 24.88 -10.29
CA PRO A 252 -8.91 24.32 -9.22
C PRO A 252 -7.56 23.72 -9.66
N GLY A 253 -7.19 23.78 -10.93
CA GLY A 253 -5.94 23.23 -11.46
C GLY A 253 -6.06 21.76 -11.86
N ASN A 254 -4.92 21.09 -11.86
CA ASN A 254 -4.82 19.67 -12.16
C ASN A 254 -5.08 18.85 -10.89
N LEU A 255 -5.91 17.82 -11.00
CA LEU A 255 -6.33 16.98 -9.88
C LEU A 255 -6.33 15.51 -10.27
N ARG A 256 -6.17 14.63 -9.29
CA ARG A 256 -6.39 13.18 -9.39
C ARG A 256 -7.83 12.87 -9.02
N VAL A 257 -8.70 12.69 -10.02
CA VAL A 257 -10.14 12.43 -9.81
C VAL A 257 -10.61 11.12 -10.46
N ASP A 258 -9.83 10.57 -11.37
CA ASP A 258 -10.11 9.32 -12.08
C ASP A 258 -9.24 8.18 -11.54
N TYR A 259 -9.84 7.01 -11.39
CA TYR A 259 -9.23 5.91 -10.65
C TYR A 259 -9.35 4.58 -11.38
N VAL A 260 -8.26 3.81 -11.28
CA VAL A 260 -8.22 2.36 -11.53
C VAL A 260 -7.49 1.75 -10.32
N LEU A 261 -8.24 1.13 -9.42
CA LEU A 261 -7.77 0.63 -8.13
C LEU A 261 -8.03 -0.87 -8.02
N PRO A 262 -7.07 -1.70 -8.46
CA PRO A 262 -7.22 -3.15 -8.47
C PRO A 262 -6.91 -3.77 -7.10
N SER A 263 -7.53 -4.90 -6.82
CA SER A 263 -7.16 -5.79 -5.70
C SER A 263 -6.11 -6.85 -6.07
N THR A 264 -5.84 -6.98 -7.36
CA THR A 264 -4.87 -7.94 -7.90
C THR A 264 -3.52 -7.28 -8.16
N ALA A 265 -2.51 -8.09 -8.47
CA ALA A 265 -1.21 -7.59 -8.90
C ALA A 265 -1.33 -6.77 -10.20
N VAL A 266 -0.55 -5.68 -10.25
CA VAL A 266 -0.45 -4.76 -11.38
C VAL A 266 0.91 -4.95 -12.02
N GLU A 267 0.96 -5.13 -13.33
CA GLU A 267 2.23 -5.19 -14.07
C GLU A 267 2.69 -3.80 -14.51
N ARG A 268 1.73 -2.98 -14.97
CA ARG A 268 1.96 -1.63 -15.45
C ARG A 268 0.74 -0.77 -15.19
N ALA A 269 0.95 0.51 -14.93
CA ALA A 269 -0.12 1.49 -14.88
C ALA A 269 0.35 2.83 -15.42
N GLY A 270 -0.58 3.70 -15.79
CA GLY A 270 -0.24 5.04 -16.22
C GLY A 270 -1.46 5.92 -16.46
N VAL A 271 -1.19 7.21 -16.63
CA VAL A 271 -2.15 8.18 -17.13
C VAL A 271 -1.73 8.57 -18.55
N PHE A 272 -2.65 8.48 -19.50
CA PHE A 272 -2.41 8.97 -20.85
C PHE A 272 -2.47 10.50 -20.84
N TRP A 273 -1.33 11.11 -20.55
CA TRP A 273 -1.10 12.54 -20.65
C TRP A 273 0.21 12.74 -21.42
N PRO A 274 0.18 12.77 -22.77
CA PRO A 274 1.37 13.01 -23.57
C PRO A 274 1.97 14.40 -23.31
N GLN A 275 3.30 14.50 -23.40
CA GLN A 275 4.02 15.77 -23.36
C GLN A 275 3.75 16.62 -24.61
N GLU A 276 3.97 17.93 -24.53
CA GLU A 276 3.65 18.91 -25.59
C GLU A 276 4.29 18.57 -26.94
N LEU A 277 5.48 17.98 -26.93
CA LEU A 277 6.22 17.59 -28.13
C LEU A 277 5.90 16.18 -28.65
N ASP A 278 5.06 15.41 -27.96
CA ASP A 278 4.60 14.10 -28.41
C ASP A 278 3.63 14.26 -29.60
N ALA A 279 3.73 13.36 -30.58
CA ALA A 279 2.85 13.38 -31.76
C ALA A 279 1.36 13.23 -31.39
N GLN A 280 1.06 12.71 -30.20
CA GLN A 280 -0.28 12.50 -29.67
C GLN A 280 -0.77 13.64 -28.77
N ALA A 281 0.00 14.71 -28.55
CA ALA A 281 -0.40 15.84 -27.70
C ALA A 281 -1.75 16.45 -28.09
N SER A 282 -2.06 16.50 -29.40
CA SER A 282 -3.37 16.98 -29.90
C SER A 282 -4.59 16.16 -29.45
N LEU A 283 -4.40 14.98 -28.87
CA LEU A 283 -5.49 14.17 -28.31
C LEU A 283 -5.96 14.70 -26.95
N LEU A 284 -5.22 15.63 -26.32
CA LEU A 284 -5.63 16.25 -25.05
C LEU A 284 -6.85 17.18 -25.20
N ASP A 285 -7.13 17.69 -26.40
CA ASP A 285 -8.27 18.60 -26.65
C ASP A 285 -9.66 17.92 -26.56
N VAL A 286 -9.71 16.60 -26.33
CA VAL A 286 -10.96 15.82 -26.36
C VAL A 286 -11.70 15.82 -25.03
N SER A 287 -11.00 16.01 -23.92
CA SER A 287 -11.53 16.03 -22.56
C SER A 287 -10.55 16.76 -21.64
N ASP A 288 -11.07 17.40 -20.62
CA ASP A 288 -10.38 17.81 -19.39
C ASP A 288 -9.86 16.62 -18.56
N HIS A 289 -10.51 15.46 -18.61
CA HIS A 289 -10.02 14.21 -18.01
C HIS A 289 -9.00 13.47 -18.90
N ARG A 290 -8.25 12.52 -18.31
CA ARG A 290 -7.24 11.69 -18.97
C ARG A 290 -7.53 10.21 -18.78
N LEU A 291 -7.16 9.39 -19.76
CA LEU A 291 -7.30 7.95 -19.65
C LEU A 291 -6.32 7.40 -18.60
N VAL A 292 -6.87 6.91 -17.49
CA VAL A 292 -6.15 6.11 -16.50
C VAL A 292 -6.23 4.64 -16.89
N TRP A 293 -5.11 3.92 -16.88
CA TRP A 293 -5.07 2.51 -17.26
C TRP A 293 -4.12 1.70 -16.37
N ALA A 294 -4.41 0.40 -16.26
CA ALA A 294 -3.56 -0.58 -15.61
C ALA A 294 -3.63 -1.93 -16.35
N ASP A 295 -2.50 -2.63 -16.41
CA ASP A 295 -2.42 -4.03 -16.83
C ASP A 295 -2.45 -4.90 -15.57
N LEU A 296 -3.49 -5.74 -15.48
CA LEU A 296 -3.78 -6.55 -14.30
C LEU A 296 -3.47 -8.02 -14.55
N LEU A 297 -2.92 -8.68 -13.53
CA LEU A 297 -2.91 -10.13 -13.46
C LEU A 297 -4.27 -10.61 -12.92
N VAL A 298 -5.18 -10.98 -13.82
CA VAL A 298 -6.56 -11.39 -13.48
C VAL A 298 -6.63 -12.78 -12.86
N SER A 299 -5.60 -13.61 -13.06
CA SER A 299 -5.42 -14.78 -12.20
C SER A 299 -5.05 -14.26 -10.81
N VAL A 300 -5.94 -14.41 -9.83
CA VAL A 300 -5.55 -14.30 -8.43
C VAL A 300 -4.39 -15.28 -8.25
N PRO A 301 -3.15 -14.84 -7.98
CA PRO A 301 -2.20 -15.79 -7.44
C PRO A 301 -2.89 -16.31 -6.18
N ALA A 302 -3.15 -17.62 -6.12
CA ALA A 302 -3.85 -18.28 -5.02
C ALA A 302 -3.53 -17.56 -3.70
N PRO A 303 -4.53 -17.21 -2.87
CA PRO A 303 -4.36 -16.33 -1.71
C PRO A 303 -3.03 -16.66 -1.07
N ILE A 304 -2.10 -15.68 -1.02
CA ILE A 304 -0.71 -15.92 -0.61
C ILE A 304 -0.82 -16.78 0.64
N PRO A 305 -0.40 -18.06 0.58
CA PRO A 305 -0.81 -18.98 1.62
C PRO A 305 -0.37 -18.37 2.95
N PRO A 306 -1.30 -18.24 3.92
CA PRO A 306 -1.05 -17.43 5.10
C PRO A 306 0.24 -17.89 5.76
N ARG A 307 1.09 -16.93 6.09
CA ARG A 307 2.31 -17.21 6.85
C ARG A 307 1.93 -17.24 8.32
N TYR A 308 2.61 -18.08 9.08
CA TYR A 308 2.36 -18.24 10.50
C TYR A 308 3.64 -18.20 11.31
N THR A 309 3.52 -17.94 12.59
CA THR A 309 4.55 -18.27 13.58
C THR A 309 4.00 -19.25 14.60
N ALA A 310 4.75 -20.31 14.88
CA ALA A 310 4.41 -21.32 15.90
C ALA A 310 4.93 -20.94 17.31
N THR A 311 5.49 -19.74 17.45
CA THR A 311 6.12 -19.24 18.68
C THR A 311 5.93 -17.72 18.78
N PRO A 312 5.79 -17.15 19.99
CA PRO A 312 5.81 -15.69 20.12
C PRO A 312 7.15 -15.12 19.64
N LEU A 313 7.16 -14.01 18.91
CA LEU A 313 8.39 -13.35 18.43
C LEU A 313 8.60 -12.01 19.15
N ASP A 314 9.71 -11.86 19.86
CA ASP A 314 9.95 -10.69 20.71
C ASP A 314 10.64 -9.54 19.95
N GLY A 315 9.89 -8.49 19.65
CA GLY A 315 10.38 -7.26 19.00
C GLY A 315 10.24 -6.02 19.86
N ARG A 316 10.18 -6.18 21.19
CA ARG A 316 10.04 -5.03 22.10
C ARG A 316 11.34 -4.20 22.13
N PRO A 317 11.25 -2.86 22.22
CA PRO A 317 12.44 -2.00 22.14
C PRO A 317 13.48 -2.30 23.22
N GLU A 318 13.05 -2.67 24.43
CA GLU A 318 13.94 -2.98 25.55
C GLU A 318 14.73 -4.28 25.39
N THR A 319 14.30 -5.20 24.52
CA THR A 319 15.01 -6.47 24.25
C THR A 319 15.72 -6.46 22.90
N ILE A 320 15.03 -6.04 21.83
CA ILE A 320 15.55 -6.04 20.46
C ILE A 320 16.80 -5.17 20.27
N ARG A 321 17.07 -4.25 21.20
CA ARG A 321 18.23 -3.33 21.17
C ARG A 321 19.29 -3.61 22.23
N SER A 322 19.09 -4.63 23.05
CA SER A 322 19.95 -4.86 24.22
C SER A 322 20.40 -6.31 24.38
N GLN A 323 19.70 -7.24 23.74
CA GLN A 323 19.97 -8.67 23.84
C GLN A 323 19.47 -9.42 22.61
N GLU A 324 19.92 -10.66 22.47
CA GLU A 324 19.41 -11.57 21.45
C GLU A 324 17.91 -11.83 21.65
N THR A 325 17.17 -11.84 20.55
CA THR A 325 15.75 -12.18 20.50
C THR A 325 15.49 -13.08 19.30
N ASN A 326 14.44 -13.88 19.40
CA ASN A 326 14.06 -14.78 18.32
C ASN A 326 13.52 -14.06 17.07
N LEU A 327 12.95 -12.85 17.22
CA LEU A 327 12.59 -12.00 16.07
C LEU A 327 13.83 -11.45 15.38
N GLY A 328 14.81 -10.97 16.16
CA GLY A 328 16.08 -10.49 15.62
C GLY A 328 16.82 -11.58 14.86
N ASP A 329 16.88 -12.78 15.42
CA ASP A 329 17.41 -13.99 14.78
C ASP A 329 16.70 -14.32 13.46
N LEU A 330 15.37 -14.29 13.46
CA LEU A 330 14.57 -14.56 12.26
C LEU A 330 14.90 -13.57 11.13
N VAL A 331 15.03 -12.28 11.46
CA VAL A 331 15.34 -11.22 10.48
C VAL A 331 16.76 -11.37 9.94
N VAL A 332 17.76 -11.56 10.81
CA VAL A 332 19.16 -11.68 10.36
C VAL A 332 19.42 -13.01 9.63
N ASP A 333 18.71 -14.09 9.98
CA ASP A 333 18.74 -15.33 9.22
C ASP A 333 18.14 -15.15 7.81
N ALA A 334 17.05 -14.39 7.68
CA ALA A 334 16.46 -14.05 6.38
C ALA A 334 17.44 -13.25 5.51
N VAL A 335 18.16 -12.29 6.12
CA VAL A 335 19.21 -11.49 5.43
C VAL A 335 20.35 -12.39 4.94
N LEU A 336 20.85 -13.32 5.77
CA LEU A 336 21.90 -14.25 5.36
C LEU A 336 21.41 -15.22 4.27
N TRP A 337 20.20 -15.75 4.43
CA TRP A 337 19.59 -16.66 3.46
C TRP A 337 19.41 -16.00 2.10
N GLU A 338 18.91 -14.77 2.06
CA GLU A 338 18.75 -14.02 0.82
C GLU A 338 20.10 -13.70 0.18
N GLY A 339 21.08 -13.24 0.98
CA GLY A 339 22.44 -13.01 0.49
C GLY A 339 23.02 -14.24 -0.20
N LYS A 340 22.92 -15.42 0.43
CA LYS A 340 23.36 -16.70 -0.16
C LYS A 340 22.54 -17.14 -1.37
N ARG A 341 21.26 -16.79 -1.43
CA ARG A 341 20.39 -17.14 -2.56
C ARG A 341 20.71 -16.30 -3.80
N SER A 342 20.99 -15.02 -3.60
CA SER A 342 20.95 -14.02 -4.68
C SER A 342 22.33 -13.51 -5.11
N HIS A 343 23.41 -13.80 -4.36
CA HIS A 343 24.76 -13.29 -4.67
C HIS A 343 25.24 -13.60 -6.10
N MET A 344 25.01 -14.83 -6.61
CA MET A 344 25.47 -15.23 -7.93
C MET A 344 24.83 -14.40 -9.05
N ALA A 345 23.55 -14.08 -8.92
CA ALA A 345 22.82 -13.28 -9.91
C ALA A 345 23.28 -11.82 -9.92
N ALA A 346 23.64 -11.29 -8.75
CA ALA A 346 24.18 -9.95 -8.58
C ALA A 346 25.69 -9.84 -8.91
N GLY A 347 26.37 -10.97 -9.10
CA GLY A 347 27.83 -11.00 -9.29
C GLY A 347 28.62 -10.70 -8.01
N ALA A 348 28.01 -10.90 -6.84
CA ALA A 348 28.62 -10.71 -5.54
C ALA A 348 29.24 -12.00 -5.00
N PRO A 349 30.22 -11.92 -4.08
CA PRO A 349 30.73 -13.10 -3.38
C PRO A 349 29.66 -13.70 -2.46
N GLU A 350 29.80 -14.99 -2.12
CA GLU A 350 28.85 -15.65 -1.22
C GLU A 350 29.10 -15.21 0.23
N PRO A 351 28.10 -14.64 0.94
CA PRO A 351 28.30 -14.18 2.30
C PRO A 351 28.30 -15.37 3.27
N VAL A 352 29.24 -15.38 4.21
CA VAL A 352 29.36 -16.45 5.21
C VAL A 352 28.61 -16.15 6.51
N LEU A 353 28.36 -14.87 6.78
CA LEU A 353 27.69 -14.36 7.98
C LEU A 353 26.82 -13.14 7.64
N ALA A 354 25.90 -12.81 8.54
CA ALA A 354 25.10 -11.59 8.44
C ALA A 354 24.95 -10.90 9.79
N LEU A 355 24.78 -9.57 9.74
CA LEU A 355 24.42 -8.76 10.89
C LEU A 355 23.22 -7.87 10.54
N HIS A 356 22.38 -7.60 11.51
CA HIS A 356 21.27 -6.66 11.37
C HIS A 356 21.07 -5.90 12.69
N ASN A 357 20.99 -4.57 12.62
CA ASN A 357 20.85 -3.73 13.80
C ASN A 357 19.41 -3.75 14.32
N GLY A 358 19.23 -3.90 15.63
CA GLY A 358 17.93 -3.91 16.29
C GLY A 358 17.14 -2.62 16.09
N GLY A 359 17.81 -1.51 15.79
CA GLY A 359 17.21 -0.22 15.44
C GLY A 359 16.27 -0.27 14.23
N ASN A 360 16.52 -1.19 13.29
CA ASN A 360 15.72 -1.42 12.08
C ASN A 360 14.51 -2.34 12.29
N ILE A 361 14.37 -2.97 13.46
CA ILE A 361 13.22 -3.82 13.83
C ILE A 361 12.25 -2.99 14.70
N ARG A 362 11.03 -2.75 14.21
CA ARG A 362 10.17 -1.62 14.63
C ARG A 362 8.81 -1.97 15.22
N ASN A 363 8.42 -3.24 15.24
CA ASN A 363 7.06 -3.65 15.65
C ASN A 363 6.76 -3.35 17.13
N GLY A 364 7.81 -3.22 17.96
CA GLY A 364 7.72 -2.68 19.32
C GLY A 364 6.95 -3.54 20.33
N THR A 365 6.58 -4.76 19.97
CA THR A 365 5.71 -5.66 20.75
C THR A 365 6.16 -7.12 20.61
N VAL A 366 5.56 -8.01 21.39
CA VAL A 366 5.66 -9.46 21.14
C VAL A 366 4.57 -9.86 20.16
N ILE A 367 4.98 -10.43 19.03
CA ILE A 367 4.05 -11.00 18.05
C ILE A 367 3.55 -12.33 18.60
N PRO A 368 2.22 -12.54 18.72
CA PRO A 368 1.69 -13.79 19.24
C PRO A 368 1.84 -14.94 18.24
N VAL A 369 1.69 -16.18 18.73
CA VAL A 369 1.49 -17.35 17.87
C VAL A 369 0.26 -17.13 16.99
N GLY A 370 0.39 -17.33 15.69
CA GLY A 370 -0.68 -17.07 14.75
C GLY A 370 -0.17 -16.57 13.42
N GLU A 371 -1.03 -15.87 12.70
CA GLU A 371 -0.77 -15.36 11.36
C GLU A 371 0.28 -14.24 11.35
N VAL A 372 1.07 -14.20 10.29
CA VAL A 372 2.07 -13.17 9.99
C VAL A 372 1.69 -12.49 8.66
N SER A 373 0.82 -11.49 8.75
CA SER A 373 0.34 -10.71 7.60
C SER A 373 1.42 -9.80 7.01
N ASP A 374 1.23 -9.32 5.77
CA ASP A 374 2.14 -8.33 5.16
C ASP A 374 2.21 -7.04 5.97
N GLY A 375 1.08 -6.55 6.50
CA GLY A 375 1.04 -5.38 7.38
C GLY A 375 1.84 -5.59 8.68
N LEU A 376 1.94 -6.82 9.18
CA LEU A 376 2.83 -7.13 10.30
C LEU A 376 4.31 -7.11 9.89
N ILE A 377 4.65 -7.62 8.70
CA ILE A 377 6.01 -7.52 8.15
C ILE A 377 6.43 -6.05 7.97
N GLU A 378 5.53 -5.18 7.51
CA GLU A 378 5.78 -3.73 7.42
C GLU A 378 5.99 -3.08 8.78
N GLN A 379 5.27 -3.54 9.81
CA GLN A 379 5.51 -3.09 11.18
C GLN A 379 6.87 -3.52 11.71
N ILE A 380 7.34 -4.73 11.37
CA ILE A 380 8.67 -5.22 11.75
C ILE A 380 9.76 -4.40 11.03
N LEU A 381 9.69 -4.29 9.70
CA LEU A 381 10.70 -3.66 8.84
C LEU A 381 10.09 -2.45 8.12
N LYS A 382 9.94 -1.35 8.86
CA LYS A 382 9.27 -0.13 8.38
C LYS A 382 10.01 0.58 7.24
N PHE A 383 11.32 0.42 7.18
CA PHE A 383 12.17 1.08 6.19
C PHE A 383 12.39 0.17 4.99
N ASP A 384 12.45 0.77 3.80
CA ASP A 384 12.68 0.05 2.56
C ASP A 384 14.17 -0.19 2.30
N ASN A 385 14.82 -0.81 3.30
CA ASN A 385 16.23 -1.15 3.20
C ASN A 385 16.41 -2.40 2.33
N HIS A 386 17.55 -2.48 1.66
CA HIS A 386 17.90 -3.59 0.78
C HIS A 386 18.97 -4.49 1.40
N VAL A 387 19.04 -5.74 0.95
CA VAL A 387 20.14 -6.64 1.34
C VAL A 387 21.36 -6.32 0.49
N VAL A 388 22.46 -5.98 1.15
CA VAL A 388 23.76 -5.76 0.52
C VAL A 388 24.78 -6.77 1.04
N ILE A 389 25.74 -7.13 0.19
CA ILE A 389 26.91 -7.91 0.57
C ILE A 389 28.09 -6.95 0.62
N VAL A 390 28.68 -6.80 1.80
CA VAL A 390 29.89 -6.04 2.03
C VAL A 390 31.08 -6.98 1.89
N GLU A 391 31.98 -6.65 0.96
CA GLU A 391 33.08 -7.51 0.56
C GLU A 391 34.30 -7.33 1.46
N ASP A 392 35.06 -8.41 1.67
CA ASP A 392 36.38 -8.40 2.30
C ASP A 392 36.44 -7.76 3.71
N VAL A 393 35.39 -7.90 4.54
CA VAL A 393 35.37 -7.36 5.91
C VAL A 393 36.44 -8.05 6.75
N THR A 394 37.41 -7.26 7.25
CA THR A 394 38.52 -7.81 8.04
C THR A 394 38.07 -8.31 9.41
N ALA A 395 38.77 -9.27 10.00
CA ALA A 395 38.51 -9.72 11.38
C ALA A 395 38.58 -8.57 12.41
N ALA A 396 39.48 -7.61 12.21
CA ALA A 396 39.57 -6.42 13.05
C ALA A 396 38.29 -5.57 12.95
N THR A 397 37.82 -5.32 11.73
CA THR A 397 36.57 -4.57 11.48
C THR A 397 35.37 -5.30 12.05
N LEU A 398 35.27 -6.62 11.89
CA LEU A 398 34.19 -7.42 12.46
C LEU A 398 34.18 -7.31 14.00
N ARG A 399 35.34 -7.40 14.65
CA ARG A 399 35.45 -7.17 16.10
C ARG A 399 35.02 -5.75 16.48
N ASP A 400 35.50 -4.74 15.77
CA ASP A 400 35.21 -3.34 16.07
C ASP A 400 33.71 -3.03 15.88
N LEU A 401 33.05 -3.63 14.89
CA LEU A 401 31.59 -3.57 14.74
C LEU A 401 30.89 -4.19 15.96
N LEU A 402 31.29 -5.39 16.38
CA LEU A 402 30.69 -6.04 17.55
C LEU A 402 30.93 -5.24 18.84
N GLU A 403 32.08 -4.58 18.98
CA GLU A 403 32.34 -3.64 20.08
C GLU A 403 31.36 -2.45 20.05
N VAL A 404 31.08 -1.87 18.89
CA VAL A 404 30.06 -0.82 18.72
C VAL A 404 28.68 -1.33 19.12
N ALA A 405 28.32 -2.54 18.68
CA ALA A 405 27.03 -3.16 18.95
C ALA A 405 26.74 -3.34 20.45
N VAL A 406 27.78 -3.54 21.28
CA VAL A 406 27.63 -3.72 22.74
C VAL A 406 28.15 -2.53 23.55
N ALA A 407 28.60 -1.44 22.93
CA ALA A 407 29.32 -0.35 23.61
C ALA A 407 28.47 0.35 24.69
N ASP A 408 27.20 0.58 24.41
CA ASP A 408 26.30 1.35 25.28
C ASP A 408 25.41 0.48 26.16
N LEU A 409 25.60 -0.85 26.15
CA LEU A 409 24.75 -1.74 26.94
C LEU A 409 25.04 -1.63 28.45
N PRO A 410 23.99 -1.71 29.30
CA PRO A 410 22.56 -1.75 28.93
C PRO A 410 22.01 -0.36 28.54
N SER A 411 21.36 -0.26 27.38
CA SER A 411 20.68 0.95 26.88
C SER A 411 19.51 0.58 25.97
N ASP A 412 18.36 1.23 26.17
CA ASP A 412 17.16 1.03 25.35
C ASP A 412 17.13 1.96 24.12
N PHE A 413 18.07 2.91 24.02
CA PHE A 413 18.02 3.99 23.03
C PHE A 413 18.98 3.81 21.85
N ASN A 414 19.98 2.94 21.98
CA ASN A 414 20.95 2.72 20.90
C ASN A 414 20.39 1.72 19.88
N GLY A 415 20.35 2.09 18.59
CA GLY A 415 19.91 1.23 17.50
C GLY A 415 20.95 0.20 17.07
N ALA A 416 22.23 0.41 17.42
CA ALA A 416 23.38 -0.28 16.87
C ALA A 416 23.58 -1.73 17.32
N PHE A 417 22.79 -2.23 18.29
CA PHE A 417 22.90 -3.61 18.75
C PHE A 417 22.67 -4.58 17.59
N ALA A 418 23.62 -5.50 17.39
CA ALA A 418 23.65 -6.39 16.23
C ALA A 418 23.06 -7.75 16.58
N HIS A 419 21.96 -8.11 15.93
CA HIS A 419 21.58 -9.51 15.75
C HIS A 419 22.49 -10.14 14.71
N VAL A 420 22.81 -11.43 14.87
CA VAL A 420 23.85 -12.10 14.09
C VAL A 420 23.39 -13.46 13.53
N ALA A 421 23.82 -13.78 12.32
CA ALA A 421 23.70 -15.10 11.70
C ALA A 421 25.05 -15.56 11.15
N GLY A 422 25.34 -16.87 11.23
CA GLY A 422 26.62 -17.42 10.75
C GLY A 422 27.82 -17.11 11.64
N LEU A 423 27.61 -16.56 12.85
CA LEU A 423 28.63 -16.37 13.88
C LEU A 423 28.01 -16.48 15.27
N ARG A 424 28.86 -16.68 16.28
CA ARG A 424 28.55 -16.51 17.71
C ARG A 424 29.59 -15.61 18.36
N PHE A 425 29.21 -14.86 19.40
CA PHE A 425 30.17 -14.08 20.17
C PHE A 425 29.83 -14.00 21.66
N THR A 426 30.86 -13.77 22.46
CA THR A 426 30.75 -13.53 23.91
C THR A 426 31.33 -12.17 24.24
N TRP A 427 30.65 -11.42 25.12
CA TRP A 427 31.10 -10.11 25.57
C TRP A 427 31.04 -9.96 27.10
N ASP A 428 31.93 -9.16 27.67
CA ASP A 428 32.01 -8.85 29.09
C ASP A 428 31.39 -7.48 29.38
N PRO A 429 30.24 -7.41 30.09
CA PRO A 429 29.60 -6.15 30.43
C PRO A 429 30.40 -5.30 31.44
N LEU A 430 31.37 -5.89 32.13
CA LEU A 430 32.24 -5.20 33.09
C LEU A 430 33.49 -4.61 32.45
N ALA A 431 33.81 -4.99 31.22
CA ALA A 431 34.93 -4.43 30.48
C ALA A 431 34.64 -3.01 29.96
N LEU A 432 35.70 -2.23 29.76
CA LEU A 432 35.58 -0.90 29.17
C LEU A 432 35.11 -1.00 27.71
N PRO A 433 34.26 -0.07 27.22
CA PRO A 433 33.87 -0.02 25.81
C PRO A 433 35.08 -0.07 24.88
N GLY A 434 35.03 -0.90 23.84
CA GLY A 434 36.15 -1.18 22.94
C GLY A 434 37.06 -2.33 23.38
N ALA A 435 36.78 -2.96 24.52
CA ALA A 435 37.40 -4.18 25.00
C ALA A 435 36.39 -5.17 25.60
N ARG A 436 35.11 -5.07 25.20
CA ARG A 436 34.03 -5.92 25.69
C ARG A 436 33.99 -7.27 25.01
N ILE A 437 34.43 -7.40 23.77
CA ILE A 437 34.35 -8.67 23.02
C ILE A 437 35.46 -9.62 23.50
N THR A 438 35.06 -10.78 24.03
CA THR A 438 35.99 -11.79 24.58
C THR A 438 36.14 -13.00 23.67
N GLN A 439 35.09 -13.39 22.94
CA GLN A 439 35.14 -14.49 21.99
C GLN A 439 34.29 -14.16 20.75
N VAL A 440 34.76 -14.55 19.57
CA VAL A 440 33.99 -14.47 18.32
C VAL A 440 34.38 -15.68 17.49
N THR A 441 33.40 -16.50 17.11
CA THR A 441 33.58 -17.64 16.20
C THR A 441 32.66 -17.45 15.00
N VAL A 442 33.22 -17.43 13.80
CA VAL A 442 32.44 -17.48 12.54
C VAL A 442 32.19 -18.94 12.20
N LEU A 443 30.91 -19.29 11.99
CA LEU A 443 30.43 -20.66 11.79
C LEU A 443 30.52 -21.10 10.31
N ALA A 444 31.62 -20.72 9.65
CA ALA A 444 31.98 -21.23 8.33
C ALA A 444 32.37 -22.72 8.42
N ASP A 445 32.60 -23.37 7.27
CA ASP A 445 33.16 -24.72 7.22
C ASP A 445 34.59 -24.69 6.64
N PRO A 446 35.65 -24.84 7.46
CA PRO A 446 35.63 -25.05 8.92
C PRO A 446 35.34 -23.77 9.71
N GLU A 447 34.95 -23.92 10.99
CA GLU A 447 34.75 -22.77 11.90
C GLU A 447 36.05 -21.95 12.02
N VAL A 448 35.90 -20.62 12.13
CA VAL A 448 37.02 -19.69 12.23
C VAL A 448 36.92 -18.91 13.54
N GLU A 449 37.90 -19.10 14.43
CA GLU A 449 38.03 -18.29 15.64
C GLU A 449 38.62 -16.93 15.30
N VAL A 450 37.82 -15.88 15.49
CA VAL A 450 38.19 -14.49 15.20
C VAL A 450 38.78 -13.82 16.43
N VAL A 451 38.20 -14.07 17.61
CA VAL A 451 38.67 -13.55 18.90
C VAL A 451 38.69 -14.68 19.93
N ILE A 452 39.81 -14.83 20.65
CA ILE A 452 39.96 -15.77 21.77
C ILE A 452 40.50 -15.00 22.96
N ASP A 453 39.80 -15.05 24.09
CA ASP A 453 40.16 -14.35 25.34
C ASP A 453 40.47 -12.85 25.12
N GLY A 454 39.68 -12.19 24.27
CA GLY A 454 39.85 -10.77 23.89
C GLY A 454 40.98 -10.51 22.88
N VAL A 455 41.66 -11.55 22.40
CA VAL A 455 42.78 -11.44 21.46
C VAL A 455 42.32 -11.78 20.05
N LEU A 456 42.47 -10.83 19.13
CA LEU A 456 42.23 -11.00 17.69
C LEU A 456 43.20 -12.02 17.11
N GLN A 457 42.69 -12.99 16.36
CA GLN A 457 43.50 -14.02 15.72
C GLN A 457 44.08 -13.51 14.37
N PRO A 458 45.37 -13.75 14.09
CA PRO A 458 46.08 -13.10 12.98
C PRO A 458 45.66 -13.54 11.58
N ASP A 459 45.07 -14.74 11.44
CA ASP A 459 44.68 -15.34 10.15
C ASP A 459 43.15 -15.48 10.01
N ALA A 460 42.38 -14.76 10.82
CA ALA A 460 40.92 -14.76 10.72
C ALA A 460 40.45 -13.83 9.60
N GLY A 461 39.67 -14.36 8.65
CA GLY A 461 39.08 -13.59 7.55
C GLY A 461 40.04 -13.26 6.39
N PRO A 462 39.68 -12.31 5.51
CA PRO A 462 38.46 -11.49 5.54
C PRO A 462 37.18 -12.30 5.29
N PHE A 463 36.01 -11.68 5.53
CA PHE A 463 34.70 -12.28 5.38
C PHE A 463 33.79 -11.42 4.51
N ASP A 464 33.01 -12.07 3.65
CA ASP A 464 31.90 -11.41 2.96
C ASP A 464 30.65 -11.46 3.84
N VAL A 465 30.03 -10.30 4.05
CA VAL A 465 29.02 -10.07 5.09
C VAL A 465 27.74 -9.55 4.48
N ALA A 466 26.63 -10.26 4.70
CA ALA A 466 25.31 -9.73 4.35
C ALA A 466 24.80 -8.78 5.46
N THR A 467 24.26 -7.63 5.07
CA THR A 467 23.67 -6.65 5.99
C THR A 467 22.63 -5.81 5.26
N ASN A 468 22.11 -4.78 5.92
CA ASN A 468 21.28 -3.75 5.29
C ASN A 468 22.15 -2.62 4.70
N ASP A 469 21.65 -2.01 3.63
CA ASP A 469 22.27 -0.86 2.93
C ASP A 469 22.51 0.35 3.84
N TYR A 470 21.62 0.60 4.82
CA TYR A 470 21.79 1.68 5.80
C TYR A 470 23.09 1.52 6.62
N GLU A 471 23.38 0.33 7.14
CA GLU A 471 24.60 0.05 7.91
C GLU A 471 25.86 0.01 7.02
N ALA A 472 25.71 -0.31 5.74
CA ALA A 472 26.79 -0.26 4.76
C ALA A 472 27.10 1.17 4.26
N MET A 473 26.32 2.18 4.65
CA MET A 473 26.53 3.57 4.24
C MET A 473 27.64 4.24 5.07
N GLU A 474 28.48 5.06 4.41
CA GLU A 474 29.44 5.92 5.10
C GLU A 474 28.71 6.95 5.99
N GLY A 475 29.08 7.00 7.27
CA GLY A 475 28.47 7.94 8.21
C GLY A 475 27.09 7.55 8.73
N ASN A 476 26.72 6.26 8.68
CA ASN A 476 25.54 5.74 9.37
C ASN A 476 25.54 6.16 10.86
N ALA A 477 24.34 6.41 11.41
CA ALA A 477 24.22 6.99 12.75
C ALA A 477 24.54 5.98 13.87
N ASP A 478 24.45 4.68 13.57
CA ASP A 478 24.76 3.58 14.49
C ASP A 478 26.27 3.32 14.61
N GLY A 479 27.09 3.92 13.75
CA GLY A 479 28.55 3.91 13.82
C GLY A 479 29.21 2.62 13.33
N TRP A 480 28.50 1.75 12.60
CA TRP A 480 29.07 0.52 12.06
C TRP A 480 30.15 0.84 11.01
N PRO A 481 31.37 0.30 11.13
CA PRO A 481 32.52 0.68 10.30
C PRO A 481 32.52 0.00 8.92
N LEU A 482 31.38 -0.09 8.24
CA LEU A 482 31.22 -0.80 6.96
C LEU A 482 31.27 0.12 5.73
N GLY A 483 30.98 1.41 5.86
CA GLY A 483 30.93 2.34 4.73
C GLY A 483 32.24 2.59 3.97
N ALA A 484 33.36 2.09 4.49
CA ALA A 484 34.66 2.12 3.80
C ALA A 484 34.88 0.93 2.84
N PHE A 485 34.00 -0.07 2.86
CA PHE A 485 34.12 -1.29 2.07
C PHE A 485 33.26 -1.24 0.80
N SER A 486 33.66 -2.01 -0.21
CA SER A 486 32.80 -2.21 -1.38
C SER A 486 31.58 -3.03 -0.97
N ASN A 487 30.42 -2.68 -1.49
CA ASN A 487 29.21 -3.45 -1.27
C ASN A 487 28.38 -3.55 -2.55
N ILE A 488 27.64 -4.66 -2.65
CA ILE A 488 26.79 -4.98 -3.79
C ILE A 488 25.39 -5.26 -3.26
N GLU A 489 24.39 -4.53 -3.76
CA GLU A 489 22.98 -4.82 -3.51
C GLU A 489 22.59 -6.11 -4.24
N VAL A 490 21.98 -7.05 -3.51
CA VAL A 490 21.65 -8.39 -4.03
C VAL A 490 20.17 -8.73 -4.00
N ALA A 491 19.33 -7.93 -3.33
CA ALA A 491 17.89 -8.18 -3.23
C ALA A 491 17.07 -6.89 -3.14
N PRO A 492 15.82 -6.89 -3.66
CA PRO A 492 15.01 -5.68 -3.80
C PRO A 492 14.45 -5.11 -2.48
N SER A 493 14.30 -5.88 -1.40
CA SER A 493 14.08 -5.34 -0.03
C SER A 493 14.25 -6.40 1.04
N ILE A 494 14.61 -5.99 2.27
CA ILE A 494 14.68 -6.90 3.43
C ILE A 494 13.28 -7.38 3.81
N ARG A 495 12.23 -6.57 3.59
CA ARG A 495 10.83 -6.98 3.75
C ARG A 495 10.51 -8.20 2.88
N GLN A 496 10.82 -8.12 1.59
CA GLN A 496 10.61 -9.24 0.68
C GLN A 496 11.48 -10.45 1.06
N SER A 497 12.71 -10.20 1.51
CA SER A 497 13.63 -11.26 1.96
C SER A 497 13.05 -12.04 3.16
N LEU A 498 12.45 -11.34 4.13
CA LEU A 498 11.80 -11.95 5.28
C LEU A 498 10.56 -12.75 4.87
N ILE A 499 9.75 -12.22 3.94
CA ILE A 499 8.60 -12.94 3.38
C ILE A 499 9.08 -14.25 2.75
N ASP A 500 9.99 -14.17 1.78
CA ASP A 500 10.53 -15.34 1.07
C ASP A 500 11.13 -16.37 2.03
N TYR A 501 11.82 -15.92 3.08
CA TYR A 501 12.41 -16.78 4.09
C TYR A 501 11.35 -17.53 4.91
N ILE A 502 10.27 -16.85 5.33
CA ILE A 502 9.18 -17.50 6.07
C ILE A 502 8.45 -18.50 5.16
N GLU A 503 8.25 -18.14 3.89
CA GLU A 503 7.58 -19.01 2.91
C GLU A 503 8.41 -20.24 2.53
N HIS A 504 9.73 -20.19 2.73
CA HIS A 504 10.60 -21.34 2.57
C HIS A 504 10.37 -22.43 3.63
N PHE A 505 9.79 -22.10 4.79
CA PHE A 505 9.50 -23.09 5.82
C PHE A 505 8.34 -24.02 5.42
N PRO A 506 8.34 -25.28 5.90
CA PRO A 506 7.18 -26.15 5.79
C PRO A 506 5.91 -25.49 6.32
N ALA A 507 4.83 -25.57 5.54
CA ALA A 507 3.55 -24.92 5.84
C ALA A 507 3.66 -23.40 6.09
N LYS A 508 4.71 -22.74 5.55
CA LYS A 508 4.97 -21.30 5.70
C LYS A 508 4.91 -20.82 7.14
N THR A 509 5.35 -21.67 8.06
CA THR A 509 5.23 -21.44 9.51
C THR A 509 6.62 -21.32 10.12
N VAL A 510 6.92 -20.19 10.74
CA VAL A 510 8.14 -19.99 11.54
C VAL A 510 8.20 -21.07 12.62
N PRO A 511 9.20 -21.96 12.60
CA PRO A 511 9.20 -23.13 13.45
C PRO A 511 9.71 -22.79 14.84
N LYS A 512 8.91 -23.12 15.88
CA LYS A 512 9.28 -22.97 17.29
C LYS A 512 10.62 -23.64 17.65
N ALA A 513 10.98 -24.72 16.96
CA ALA A 513 12.24 -25.43 17.22
C ALA A 513 13.48 -24.63 16.80
N GLN A 514 13.36 -23.75 15.80
CA GLN A 514 14.44 -22.89 15.33
C GLN A 514 14.39 -21.50 15.99
N TYR A 515 13.19 -21.03 16.35
CA TYR A 515 12.97 -19.72 16.96
C TYR A 515 12.24 -19.77 18.31
N PRO A 516 12.72 -20.53 19.31
CA PRO A 516 12.04 -20.63 20.61
C PRO A 516 11.91 -19.26 21.30
N GLU A 517 10.89 -19.09 22.14
CA GLU A 517 10.77 -17.88 22.97
C GLU A 517 11.94 -17.78 23.97
N GLY A 518 12.63 -16.64 24.01
CA GLY A 518 13.75 -16.37 24.92
C GLY A 518 15.08 -16.10 24.21
N VAL A 519 16.18 -16.19 24.97
CA VAL A 519 17.55 -15.94 24.50
C VAL A 519 18.10 -17.17 23.78
N HIS A 520 18.75 -16.93 22.64
CA HIS A 520 19.28 -17.95 21.74
C HIS A 520 20.80 -18.15 21.96
N GLU A 521 21.38 -19.15 21.29
CA GLU A 521 22.76 -19.63 21.52
C GLU A 521 23.80 -18.90 20.64
N ARG A 522 23.61 -17.60 20.28
CA ARG A 522 24.56 -16.86 19.42
C ARG A 522 25.27 -15.71 20.15
N ILE A 523 24.62 -15.04 21.10
CA ILE A 523 25.16 -13.89 21.82
C ILE A 523 25.22 -14.18 23.32
N PHE A 524 26.42 -14.21 23.88
CA PHE A 524 26.62 -14.59 25.28
C PHE A 524 27.21 -13.45 26.11
N GLU A 525 26.70 -13.25 27.32
CA GLU A 525 27.38 -12.47 28.34
C GLU A 525 28.36 -13.37 29.10
N ALA A 526 29.62 -12.91 29.22
CA ALA A 526 30.60 -13.57 30.07
C ALA A 526 30.11 -13.58 31.52
N SER A 527 30.05 -14.76 32.13
CA SER A 527 29.76 -14.86 33.56
C SER A 527 30.92 -14.28 34.37
N PRO A 528 30.67 -13.44 35.39
CA PRO A 528 31.70 -12.80 36.20
C PRO A 528 32.57 -13.76 37.01
#